data_AF-A0A090QKJ6-F1
#
_entry.id   AF-A0A090QKJ6-F1
#
_cell.length_a   1.000
_cell.length_b   1.000
_cell.length_c   1.000
_cell.angle_alpha   90.00
_cell.angle_beta   90.00
_cell.angle_gamma   90.00
#
_symmetry.space_group_name_H-M   'P 1'
#
loop_
_entity.id
_entity.type
_entity.pdbx_description
1 polymer ?
#
loop_
_entity_poly.entity_id
_entity_poly.type
_entity_poly.pdbx_seq_one_letter_code
_entity_poly.pdbx_strand_id
1 'polypeptide(L)'
;MHVPNNRRIRQHKRWFINNPYHIEVVTARAEPFLYYLYEQVKARNLPIELTLLPFVESSFDQFAHSHKGAAGLWQITAPTGKTFGLTIVLGTMADEILWPRHKRH
;
A
#
# COMPACT_ATOMS: atom_id res chain seq x y z
N MET A 1 9.27 -2.17 -23.68
CA MET A 1 9.64 -1.26 -22.57
C MET A 1 11.16 -1.35 -22.36
N HIS A 2 11.90 -0.24 -22.43
CA HIS A 2 13.35 -0.25 -22.16
C HIS A 2 13.58 0.08 -20.69
N VAL A 3 14.14 -0.86 -19.92
CA VAL A 3 14.47 -0.61 -18.51
C VAL A 3 15.81 0.15 -18.46
N PRO A 4 15.86 1.38 -17.91
CA PRO A 4 17.07 2.18 -17.92
C PRO A 4 18.16 1.54 -17.05
N ASN A 5 19.42 1.72 -17.45
CA ASN A 5 20.58 1.24 -16.70
C ASN A 5 20.80 2.05 -15.40
N ASN A 6 20.00 1.76 -14.37
CA ASN A 6 19.97 2.53 -13.12
C ASN A 6 20.39 1.66 -11.92
N ARG A 7 21.31 2.17 -11.10
CA ARG A 7 21.80 1.47 -9.89
C ARG A 7 20.67 1.15 -8.91
N ARG A 8 19.70 2.06 -8.73
CA ARG A 8 18.56 1.86 -7.82
C ARG A 8 17.67 0.71 -8.27
N ILE A 9 17.39 0.63 -9.57
CA ILE A 9 16.61 -0.47 -10.17
C ILE A 9 17.30 -1.81 -9.93
N ARG A 10 18.63 -1.89 -10.19
CA ARG A 10 19.40 -3.13 -9.95
C ARG A 10 19.38 -3.56 -8.48
N GLN A 11 19.47 -2.60 -7.56
CA GLN A 11 19.42 -2.86 -6.13
C GLN A 11 18.06 -3.42 -5.71
N HIS A 12 16.96 -2.79 -6.16
CA HIS A 12 15.61 -3.26 -5.84
C HIS A 12 15.36 -4.66 -6.42
N LYS A 13 15.76 -4.88 -7.67
CA LYS A 13 15.70 -6.22 -8.29
C LYS A 13 16.43 -7.28 -7.47
N ARG A 14 17.67 -7.01 -7.05
CA ARG A 14 18.43 -7.95 -6.20
C ARG A 14 17.75 -8.20 -4.87
N TRP A 15 17.19 -7.16 -4.25
CA TRP A 15 16.46 -7.32 -3.00
C TRP A 15 15.27 -8.26 -3.18
N PHE A 16 14.42 -8.07 -4.19
CA PHE A 16 13.31 -8.98 -4.44
C PHE A 16 13.74 -10.42 -4.73
N ILE A 17 14.80 -10.61 -5.52
CA ILE A 17 15.37 -11.95 -5.80
C ILE A 17 15.84 -12.63 -4.49
N ASN A 18 16.42 -11.87 -3.58
CA ASN A 18 16.96 -12.39 -2.33
C ASN A 18 15.93 -12.50 -1.19
N ASN A 19 14.68 -12.05 -1.41
CA ASN A 19 13.62 -12.04 -0.39
C ASN A 19 12.34 -12.73 -0.91
N PRO A 20 12.38 -14.03 -1.25
CA PRO A 20 11.24 -14.74 -1.84
C PRO A 20 10.02 -14.79 -0.90
N TYR A 21 10.23 -14.92 0.42
CA TYR A 21 9.16 -14.88 1.41
C TYR A 21 8.35 -13.58 1.35
N HIS A 22 9.00 -12.45 1.07
CA HIS A 22 8.29 -11.18 0.91
C HIS A 22 7.34 -11.23 -0.29
N ILE A 23 7.76 -11.81 -1.42
CA ILE A 23 6.90 -11.95 -2.61
C ILE A 23 5.69 -12.82 -2.28
N GLU A 24 5.87 -13.92 -1.56
CA GLU A 24 4.78 -14.82 -1.15
C GLU A 24 3.74 -14.08 -0.30
N VAL A 25 4.19 -13.37 0.74
CA VAL A 25 3.32 -12.60 1.63
C VAL A 25 2.56 -11.52 0.87
N VAL A 26 3.25 -10.75 0.01
CA VAL A 26 2.60 -9.67 -0.75
C VAL A 26 1.58 -10.24 -1.74
N THR A 27 1.89 -11.36 -2.39
CA THR A 27 0.99 -12.02 -3.35
C THR A 27 -0.28 -12.50 -2.65
N ALA A 28 -0.16 -13.13 -1.47
CA ALA A 28 -1.31 -13.54 -0.67
C ALA A 28 -2.18 -12.36 -0.24
N ARG A 29 -1.56 -11.24 0.18
CA ARG A 29 -2.29 -10.00 0.53
C ARG A 29 -2.98 -9.34 -0.67
N ALA A 30 -2.43 -9.52 -1.87
CA ALA A 30 -2.96 -8.93 -3.10
C ALA A 30 -4.20 -9.68 -3.64
N GLU A 31 -4.34 -10.97 -3.33
CA GLU A 31 -5.41 -11.85 -3.79
C GLU A 31 -6.82 -11.23 -3.70
N PRO A 32 -7.27 -10.66 -2.55
CA PRO A 32 -8.61 -10.08 -2.46
C PRO A 32 -8.81 -8.78 -3.27
N PHE A 33 -7.73 -8.13 -3.72
CA PHE A 33 -7.80 -6.79 -4.35
C PHE A 33 -7.55 -6.80 -5.85
N LEU A 34 -6.66 -7.66 -6.35
CA LEU A 34 -6.12 -7.56 -7.72
C LEU A 34 -7.19 -7.61 -8.80
N TYR A 35 -8.16 -8.52 -8.67
CA TYR A 35 -9.25 -8.63 -9.64
C TYR A 35 -10.12 -7.37 -9.67
N TYR A 36 -10.47 -6.84 -8.50
CA TYR A 36 -11.24 -5.60 -8.40
C TYR A 36 -10.45 -4.42 -8.99
N LEU A 37 -9.17 -4.26 -8.64
CA LEU A 37 -8.33 -3.19 -9.16
C LEU A 37 -8.20 -3.29 -10.69
N TYR A 38 -7.99 -4.49 -11.21
CA TYR A 38 -7.94 -4.74 -12.66
C TYR A 38 -9.21 -4.26 -13.36
N GLU A 39 -10.39 -4.65 -12.87
CA GLU A 39 -11.67 -4.24 -13.44
C GLU A 39 -11.83 -2.71 -13.38
N GLN A 40 -11.48 -2.07 -12.25
CA GLN A 40 -11.57 -0.62 -12.11
C GLN A 40 -10.62 0.14 -13.04
N VAL A 41 -9.36 -0.31 -13.16
CA VAL A 41 -8.34 0.29 -14.02
C VAL A 41 -8.72 0.14 -15.49
N LYS A 42 -9.14 -1.07 -15.89
CA LYS A 42 -9.60 -1.37 -17.24
C LYS A 42 -10.84 -0.56 -17.63
N ALA A 43 -11.85 -0.50 -16.76
CA ALA A 43 -13.08 0.25 -17.03
C ALA A 43 -12.82 1.76 -17.23
N ARG A 44 -11.72 2.29 -16.69
CA ARG A 44 -11.30 3.70 -16.84
C ARG A 44 -10.26 3.91 -17.95
N ASN A 45 -9.93 2.86 -18.72
CA ASN A 45 -8.89 2.89 -19.75
C ASN A 45 -7.54 3.42 -19.20
N LEU A 46 -7.21 3.03 -17.97
CA LEU A 46 -5.94 3.39 -17.32
C LEU A 46 -4.88 2.29 -17.55
N PRO A 47 -3.58 2.61 -17.44
CA PRO A 47 -2.51 1.62 -17.54
C PRO A 47 -2.69 0.50 -16.51
N ILE A 48 -2.67 -0.74 -16.97
CA ILE A 48 -2.91 -1.93 -16.13
C ILE A 48 -1.86 -2.09 -15.03
N GLU A 49 -0.66 -1.56 -15.26
CA GLU A 49 0.44 -1.56 -14.31
C GLU A 49 0.10 -0.82 -13.00
N LEU A 50 -0.91 0.07 -13.01
CA LEU A 50 -1.40 0.73 -11.79
C LEU A 50 -2.00 -0.24 -10.77
N THR A 51 -2.47 -1.40 -11.22
CA THR A 51 -2.93 -2.47 -10.31
C THR A 51 -1.83 -2.95 -9.38
N LEU A 52 -0.56 -2.79 -9.77
CA LEU A 52 0.60 -3.19 -8.99
C LEU A 52 1.11 -2.08 -8.07
N LEU A 53 0.54 -0.87 -8.12
CA LEU A 53 1.03 0.24 -7.29
C LEU A 53 0.96 -0.06 -5.78
N PRO A 54 -0.11 -0.69 -5.23
CA PRO A 54 -0.14 -1.05 -3.81
C PRO A 54 0.99 -2.00 -3.37
N PHE A 55 1.58 -2.75 -4.32
CA PHE A 55 2.75 -3.58 -4.04
C PHE A 55 3.92 -2.73 -3.52
N VAL A 56 4.20 -1.62 -4.20
CA VAL A 56 5.34 -0.74 -3.86
C VAL A 56 5.02 0.24 -2.74
N GLU A 57 3.74 0.62 -2.57
CA GLU A 57 3.33 1.58 -1.54
C GLU A 57 3.17 0.94 -0.17
N SER A 58 2.47 -0.20 -0.09
CA SER A 58 2.08 -0.78 1.20
C SER A 58 2.29 -2.29 1.29
N SER A 59 2.85 -2.94 0.26
CA SER A 59 2.91 -4.41 0.21
C SER A 59 1.51 -5.04 0.27
N PHE A 60 0.52 -4.38 -0.35
CA PHE A 60 -0.91 -4.73 -0.29
C PHE A 60 -1.50 -4.82 1.13
N ASP A 61 -0.85 -4.20 2.11
CA ASP A 61 -1.37 -4.14 3.47
C ASP A 61 -2.40 -2.99 3.57
N GLN A 62 -3.66 -3.35 3.80
CA GLN A 62 -4.76 -2.40 3.99
C GLN A 62 -4.68 -1.65 5.32
N PHE A 63 -3.89 -2.14 6.26
CA PHE A 63 -3.67 -1.55 7.58
C PHE A 63 -2.31 -0.84 7.70
N ALA A 64 -1.58 -0.67 6.58
CA ALA A 64 -0.29 -0.01 6.59
C ALA A 64 -0.37 1.43 7.08
N HIS A 65 0.53 1.81 7.97
CA HIS A 65 0.73 3.19 8.43
C HIS A 65 2.20 3.58 8.40
N SER A 66 2.49 4.76 7.85
CA SER A 66 3.82 5.35 7.96
C SER A 66 3.95 6.30 9.14
N HIS A 67 5.19 6.51 9.57
CA HIS A 67 5.56 7.53 10.55
C HIS A 67 5.12 8.95 10.17
N LYS A 68 4.84 9.20 8.88
CA LYS A 68 4.41 10.51 8.36
C LYS A 68 2.88 10.61 8.17
N GLY A 69 2.12 9.63 8.65
CA GLY A 69 0.65 9.65 8.62
C GLY A 69 0.03 9.26 7.27
N ALA A 70 0.80 8.62 6.39
CA ALA A 70 0.26 7.92 5.22
C ALA A 70 -0.38 6.59 5.64
N ALA A 71 -1.53 6.23 5.05
CA ALA A 71 -2.30 5.07 5.49
C ALA A 71 -2.87 4.23 4.33
N GLY A 72 -3.09 2.95 4.62
CA GLY A 72 -3.78 1.98 3.76
C GLY A 72 -3.00 1.53 2.53
N LEU A 73 -3.70 0.88 1.60
CA LEU A 73 -3.17 0.30 0.36
C LEU A 73 -2.34 1.27 -0.48
N TRP A 74 -2.76 2.53 -0.51
CA TRP A 74 -2.20 3.56 -1.38
C TRP A 74 -1.25 4.52 -0.66
N GLN A 75 -1.00 4.33 0.64
CA GLN A 75 -0.22 5.24 1.48
C GLN A 75 -0.60 6.72 1.26
N ILE A 76 -1.90 7.02 1.30
CA ILE A 76 -2.39 8.38 1.15
C ILE A 76 -2.32 9.08 2.51
N THR A 77 -1.82 10.33 2.52
CA THR A 77 -1.84 11.16 3.74
C THR A 77 -3.19 11.85 3.90
N ALA A 78 -3.57 12.17 5.13
CA ALA A 78 -4.83 12.87 5.41
C ALA A 78 -5.00 14.20 4.61
N PRO A 79 -3.98 15.09 4.51
CA PRO A 79 -4.10 16.28 3.67
C PRO A 79 -4.35 15.95 2.20
N THR A 80 -3.59 15.01 1.64
CA THR A 80 -3.74 14.58 0.23
C THR A 80 -5.12 13.95 -0.02
N GLY A 81 -5.60 13.10 0.88
CA GLY A 81 -6.92 12.47 0.76
C GLY A 81 -8.05 13.50 0.74
N LYS A 82 -7.98 14.54 1.58
CA LYS A 82 -8.95 15.65 1.55
C LYS A 82 -8.95 16.37 0.20
N THR A 83 -7.79 16.63 -0.39
CA THR A 83 -7.69 17.25 -1.72
C THR A 83 -8.34 16.39 -2.81
N PHE A 84 -8.29 15.07 -2.69
CA PHE A 84 -8.95 14.13 -3.61
C PHE A 84 -10.41 13.81 -3.25
N GLY A 85 -11.01 14.51 -2.27
CA GLY A 85 -12.39 14.29 -1.87
C GLY A 85 -12.64 13.01 -1.08
N LEU A 86 -11.59 12.40 -0.50
CA LEU A 86 -11.75 11.23 0.35
C LEU A 86 -12.30 11.63 1.72
N THR A 87 -13.32 10.90 2.17
CA THR A 87 -13.82 10.98 3.54
C THR A 87 -12.91 10.18 4.45
N ILE A 88 -12.29 10.85 5.42
CA ILE A 88 -11.50 10.18 6.46
C ILE A 88 -12.47 9.77 7.57
N VAL A 89 -12.69 8.47 7.74
CA VAL A 89 -13.47 7.94 8.86
C VAL A 89 -12.55 7.86 10.08
N LEU A 90 -12.64 8.85 10.97
CA LEU A 90 -12.00 8.80 12.27
C LEU A 90 -12.84 7.90 13.18
N GLY A 91 -12.37 6.69 13.49
CA GLY A 91 -13.08 5.79 14.42
C GLY A 91 -12.72 4.30 14.41
N THR A 92 -11.71 3.84 13.65
CA THR A 92 -11.29 2.42 13.71
C THR A 92 -9.79 2.19 13.89
N MET A 93 -8.93 3.19 13.68
CA MET A 93 -7.47 3.01 13.76
C MET A 93 -6.78 3.79 14.90
N ALA A 94 -7.38 4.87 15.39
CA ALA A 94 -6.85 5.62 16.53
C ALA A 94 -7.24 4.99 17.87
N ASP A 95 -8.42 4.36 17.94
CA ASP A 95 -8.96 3.82 19.20
C ASP A 95 -8.30 2.49 19.61
N GLU A 96 -7.80 1.69 18.66
CA GLU A 96 -6.99 0.50 18.99
C GLU A 96 -5.55 0.84 19.44
N ILE A 97 -5.06 2.06 19.16
CA ILE A 97 -3.69 2.49 19.52
C ILE A 97 -3.68 3.33 20.81
N LEU A 98 -4.79 3.96 21.18
CA LEU A 98 -4.90 4.78 22.40
C LEU A 98 -5.34 4.00 23.67
N TRP A 99 -5.54 2.68 23.59
CA TRP A 99 -5.75 1.80 24.75
C TRP A 99 -4.86 0.54 24.65
N PRO A 100 -3.86 0.32 25.55
CA PRO A 100 -3.98 0.40 27.01
C PRO A 100 -2.85 1.22 27.65
N ARG A 101 -3.12 2.47 28.03
CA ARG A 101 -2.24 3.23 28.95
C ARG A 101 -2.86 3.68 30.27
N HIS A 102 -4.01 3.11 30.64
CA HIS A 102 -4.54 3.26 31.99
C HIS A 102 -5.05 1.93 32.53
N LYS A 103 -4.18 1.19 33.25
CA LYS A 103 -4.46 0.53 34.55
C LYS A 103 -3.14 0.08 35.19
N ARG A 104 -2.53 0.99 35.96
CA ARG A 104 -1.71 0.65 37.13
C ARG A 104 -2.12 1.62 38.23
N HIS A 105 -3.07 1.19 39.04
CA HIS A 105 -3.07 1.49 40.46
C HIS A 105 -2.26 0.38 41.13
#